data_AF-A0AAJ0BM35-F1
#
_entry.id   AF-A0AAJ0BM35-F1
#
_cell.length_a   1.000
_cell.length_b   1.000
_cell.length_c   1.000
_cell.angle_alpha   90.00
_cell.angle_beta   90.00
_cell.angle_gamma   90.00
#
_symmetry.space_group_name_H-M   'P 1'
#
loop_
_entity.id
_entity.type
_entity.pdbx_description
1 polymer ?
#
loop_
_entity_poly.entity_id
_entity_poly.type
_entity_poly.pdbx_seq_one_letter_code
_entity_poly.pdbx_strand_id
1 'polypeptide(L)'
;MGQPSFQASNAIIYLTYGAFLVGGTALAWTLRNQSKGEFLSGNRTQTALPLALNFIASALGSGILFAYPQLATITGVQGVVVYALSSGLPLFIFAALGPIIRRKCPEGFVLTEWTRQRYGIATAIYLSAATLLTLFLYMVSELSAIGQVVNLLTGLDPLPIIIVECIVTTIYTSLGGFRISFITDNVQGAMVVGLIVIATISIGVETKIDTSLIESSGLLNGSLLGWQLLYILPIAILTNDFFLSSFWLRTFASKSDKDLWVGITVAVVAILVIITLVGSTGLIAVWAGLVPGPDPDNPVDGSVAFFALLEQLPAWVVGFVLVMSVTLSTAAFDSFQSAMVSTASNDFFRNRLNIWWIRAGVVLIIVPVVVVAIRAPSILQIYLISDLLSAAVIPVLVIGLSDRCYWWRGFEVVVGGLGGIFTVFLFGLVYYDGDATQAGRLILLEDGLFVPGWAAFGAFVAAPVGGLLWGFGALALRLGFQYGMAKVKGHRFDALDRPVDISAADEAAEAEDAEYPYEAPGLGKGAGKFF
;
A
#
# COMPACT_ATOMS: atom_id res chain seq x y z
N MET A 1 7.18 -28.46 -22.46
CA MET A 1 6.68 -27.08 -22.31
C MET A 1 5.67 -27.07 -21.17
N GLY A 2 5.73 -26.01 -20.36
CA GLY A 2 5.70 -26.09 -18.90
C GLY A 2 4.36 -26.19 -18.20
N GLN A 3 3.23 -26.29 -18.89
CA GLN A 3 1.95 -26.35 -18.18
C GLN A 3 1.82 -27.70 -17.44
N PRO A 4 1.69 -27.69 -16.09
CA PRO A 4 1.41 -28.91 -15.35
C PRO A 4 0.07 -29.49 -15.81
N SER A 5 -0.11 -30.81 -15.70
CA SER A 5 -1.40 -31.41 -16.03
C SER A 5 -2.52 -30.79 -15.21
N PHE A 6 -3.76 -30.82 -15.72
CA PHE A 6 -4.93 -30.31 -15.00
C PHE A 6 -4.99 -30.84 -13.55
N GLN A 7 -4.72 -32.13 -13.35
CA GLN A 7 -4.69 -32.75 -12.03
C GLN A 7 -3.54 -32.21 -11.16
N ALA A 8 -2.34 -32.05 -11.73
CA ALA A 8 -1.19 -31.52 -11.02
C ALA A 8 -1.40 -30.06 -10.61
N SER A 9 -1.94 -29.23 -11.50
CA SER A 9 -2.27 -27.82 -11.23
C SER A 9 -3.28 -27.68 -10.10
N ASN A 10 -4.40 -28.42 -10.16
CA ASN A 10 -5.38 -28.43 -9.09
C ASN A 10 -4.79 -28.95 -7.76
N ALA A 11 -3.98 -30.01 -7.81
CA ALA A 11 -3.34 -30.54 -6.61
C ALA A 11 -2.40 -29.52 -5.98
N ILE A 12 -1.52 -28.86 -6.76
CA ILE A 12 -0.58 -27.85 -6.25
C ILE A 12 -1.34 -26.70 -5.59
N ILE A 13 -2.35 -26.16 -6.27
CA ILE A 13 -3.11 -24.99 -5.80
C ILE A 13 -3.90 -25.32 -4.53
N TYR A 14 -4.72 -26.37 -4.56
CA TYR A 14 -5.58 -26.72 -3.42
C TYR A 14 -4.80 -27.30 -2.24
N LEU A 15 -3.68 -28.01 -2.46
CA LEU A 15 -2.81 -28.42 -1.35
C LEU A 15 -2.11 -27.22 -0.72
N THR A 16 -1.73 -26.21 -1.51
CA THR A 16 -1.17 -24.95 -0.99
C THR A 16 -2.21 -24.23 -0.13
N TYR A 17 -3.43 -24.03 -0.63
CA TYR A 17 -4.52 -23.46 0.16
C TYR A 17 -4.86 -24.30 1.40
N GLY A 18 -4.86 -25.63 1.28
CA GLY A 18 -5.05 -26.55 2.41
C GLY A 18 -3.97 -26.40 3.47
N ALA A 19 -2.70 -26.26 3.07
CA ALA A 19 -1.60 -26.00 3.96
C ALA A 19 -1.74 -24.64 4.67
N PHE A 20 -2.17 -23.59 3.97
CA PHE A 20 -2.48 -22.29 4.59
C PHE A 20 -3.64 -22.36 5.57
N LEU A 21 -4.73 -23.06 5.21
CA LEU A 21 -5.88 -23.24 6.09
C LEU A 21 -5.48 -23.99 7.36
N VAL A 22 -4.81 -25.14 7.23
CA VAL A 22 -4.39 -25.96 8.39
C VAL A 22 -3.34 -25.23 9.22
N GLY A 23 -2.31 -24.65 8.59
CA GLY A 23 -1.27 -23.90 9.28
C GLY A 23 -1.80 -22.67 10.01
N GLY A 24 -2.62 -21.86 9.33
CA GLY A 24 -3.24 -20.67 9.90
C GLY A 24 -4.23 -20.99 11.02
N THR A 25 -5.06 -22.02 10.88
CA THR A 25 -6.00 -22.45 11.94
C THR A 25 -5.28 -23.08 13.13
N ALA A 26 -4.22 -23.86 12.90
CA ALA A 26 -3.39 -24.42 13.96
C ALA A 26 -2.70 -23.31 14.75
N LEU A 27 -2.15 -22.31 14.07
CA LEU A 27 -1.58 -21.12 14.71
C LEU A 27 -2.66 -20.34 15.50
N ALA A 28 -3.87 -20.26 14.97
CA ALA A 28 -4.99 -19.61 15.67
C ALA A 28 -5.37 -20.34 16.95
N TRP A 29 -5.38 -21.66 16.89
CA TRP A 29 -5.66 -22.48 18.05
C TRP A 29 -4.58 -22.36 19.13
N THR A 30 -3.30 -22.32 18.75
CA THR A 30 -2.20 -22.21 19.72
C THR A 30 -2.13 -20.82 20.36
N LEU A 31 -2.51 -19.77 19.64
CA LEU A 31 -2.45 -18.38 20.12
C LEU A 31 -3.75 -17.88 20.78
N ARG A 32 -4.83 -18.68 20.79
CA ARG A 32 -6.17 -18.26 21.28
C ARG A 32 -6.25 -17.78 22.73
N ASN A 33 -5.28 -18.17 23.57
CA ASN A 33 -5.27 -17.86 25.00
C ASN A 33 -4.50 -16.57 25.34
N GLN A 34 -3.93 -15.88 24.34
CA GLN A 34 -3.17 -14.65 24.55
C GLN A 34 -4.11 -13.43 24.60
N SER A 35 -3.87 -12.54 25.56
CA SER A 35 -4.79 -11.45 25.89
C SER A 35 -4.72 -10.31 24.86
N LYS A 36 -5.81 -9.52 24.73
CA LYS A 36 -5.80 -8.31 23.88
C LYS A 36 -4.73 -7.28 24.28
N GLY A 37 -4.27 -7.29 25.53
CA GLY A 37 -3.16 -6.46 26.00
C GLY A 37 -1.81 -6.86 25.38
N GLU A 38 -1.65 -8.13 24.99
CA GLU A 38 -0.43 -8.60 24.32
C GLU A 38 -0.30 -8.12 22.86
N PHE A 39 -1.40 -7.62 22.27
CA PHE A 39 -1.39 -6.98 20.95
C PHE A 39 -0.62 -5.65 20.98
N LEU A 40 -0.86 -4.81 22.00
CA LEU A 40 -0.11 -3.59 22.23
C LEU A 40 1.28 -3.89 22.81
N SER A 41 1.44 -5.00 23.54
CA SER A 41 2.75 -5.44 24.05
C SER A 41 3.67 -6.05 22.98
N GLY A 42 3.18 -6.27 21.75
CA GLY A 42 4.01 -6.61 20.59
C GLY A 42 4.83 -5.40 20.07
N ASN A 43 4.47 -4.18 20.48
CA ASN A 43 5.28 -3.00 20.24
C ASN A 43 6.66 -3.20 20.87
N ARG A 44 7.69 -2.88 20.10
CA ARG A 44 9.10 -2.97 20.51
C ARG A 44 9.63 -4.38 20.81
N THR A 45 9.10 -5.39 20.16
CA THR A 45 9.57 -6.78 20.35
C THR A 45 10.49 -7.27 19.23
N GLN A 46 10.37 -6.71 18.02
CA GLN A 46 10.99 -7.28 16.82
C GLN A 46 12.42 -6.76 16.59
N THR A 47 13.34 -7.70 16.35
CA THR A 47 14.71 -7.40 15.89
C THR A 47 14.73 -7.15 14.39
N ALA A 48 15.84 -6.63 13.86
CA ALA A 48 15.93 -6.16 12.49
C ALA A 48 15.58 -7.19 11.39
N LEU A 49 15.94 -8.47 11.56
CA LEU A 49 15.76 -9.47 10.49
C LEU A 49 14.29 -9.93 10.32
N PRO A 50 13.56 -10.35 11.37
CA PRO A 50 12.12 -10.62 11.25
C PRO A 50 11.34 -9.39 10.78
N LEU A 51 11.77 -8.20 11.19
CA LEU A 51 11.19 -6.95 10.70
C LEU A 51 11.41 -6.77 9.19
N ALA A 52 12.61 -7.04 8.68
CA ALA A 52 12.91 -6.94 7.26
C ALA A 52 12.05 -7.90 6.42
N LEU A 53 11.94 -9.18 6.83
CA LEU A 53 11.10 -10.17 6.15
C LEU A 53 9.63 -9.73 6.09
N ASN A 54 9.14 -9.13 7.17
CA ASN A 54 7.80 -8.58 7.25
C ASN A 54 7.57 -7.40 6.28
N PHE A 55 8.51 -6.48 6.16
CA PHE A 55 8.43 -5.39 5.18
C PHE A 55 8.47 -5.93 3.75
N ILE A 56 9.32 -6.93 3.48
CA ILE A 56 9.38 -7.61 2.18
C ILE A 56 8.03 -8.26 1.87
N ALA A 57 7.46 -9.05 2.79
CA ALA A 57 6.18 -9.71 2.59
C ALA A 57 5.03 -8.73 2.31
N SER A 58 5.05 -7.55 2.93
CA SER A 58 4.03 -6.52 2.69
C SER A 58 4.17 -5.74 1.40
N ALA A 59 5.40 -5.59 0.93
CA ALA A 59 5.67 -4.89 -0.32
C ALA A 59 5.40 -5.76 -1.55
N LEU A 60 5.22 -7.08 -1.38
CA LEU A 60 5.08 -8.04 -2.47
C LEU A 60 3.68 -8.67 -2.47
N GLY A 61 2.89 -8.40 -3.51
CA GLY A 61 1.63 -9.09 -3.85
C GLY A 61 1.74 -9.79 -5.22
N SER A 62 0.81 -10.66 -5.60
CA SER A 62 0.88 -11.40 -6.88
C SER A 62 0.88 -10.48 -8.11
N GLY A 63 0.37 -9.26 -7.98
CA GLY A 63 0.45 -8.21 -9.00
C GLY A 63 1.88 -7.87 -9.48
N ILE A 64 2.92 -8.18 -8.69
CA ILE A 64 4.31 -7.96 -9.10
C ILE A 64 4.69 -8.78 -10.35
N LEU A 65 4.03 -9.92 -10.58
CA LEU A 65 4.32 -10.80 -11.72
C LEU A 65 3.79 -10.23 -13.04
N PHE A 66 2.97 -9.18 -12.98
CA PHE A 66 2.46 -8.46 -14.15
C PHE A 66 3.09 -7.08 -14.26
N ALA A 67 3.00 -6.26 -13.22
CA ALA A 67 3.33 -4.84 -13.29
C ALA A 67 4.79 -4.57 -13.68
N TYR A 68 5.74 -5.29 -13.05
CA TYR A 68 7.16 -5.06 -13.31
C TYR A 68 7.62 -5.61 -14.68
N PRO A 69 7.27 -6.86 -15.07
CA PRO A 69 7.60 -7.36 -16.40
C PRO A 69 6.93 -6.53 -17.51
N GLN A 70 5.65 -6.18 -17.36
CA GLN A 70 4.94 -5.34 -18.31
C GLN A 70 5.64 -4.00 -18.51
N LEU A 71 6.00 -3.31 -17.43
CA LEU A 71 6.70 -2.04 -17.55
C LEU A 71 8.04 -2.19 -18.28
N ALA A 72 8.78 -3.27 -18.00
CA ALA A 72 10.06 -3.54 -18.63
C ALA A 72 9.97 -3.71 -20.15
N THR A 73 8.89 -4.33 -20.65
CA THR A 73 8.67 -4.46 -22.11
C THR A 73 8.45 -3.13 -22.81
N ILE A 74 8.00 -2.10 -22.08
CA ILE A 74 7.63 -0.80 -22.63
C ILE A 74 8.77 0.22 -22.49
N THR A 75 9.43 0.23 -21.33
CA THR A 75 10.38 1.28 -20.94
C THR A 75 11.82 0.79 -20.77
N GLY A 76 12.05 -0.50 -21.00
CA GLY A 76 13.38 -1.08 -21.02
C GLY A 76 14.07 -1.11 -19.66
N VAL A 77 15.40 -1.15 -19.70
CA VAL A 77 16.27 -1.22 -18.51
C VAL A 77 16.03 -0.01 -17.61
N GLN A 78 15.82 1.17 -18.20
CA GLN A 78 15.50 2.38 -17.43
C GLN A 78 14.26 2.17 -16.56
N GLY A 79 13.18 1.64 -17.14
CA GLY A 79 11.94 1.36 -16.41
C GLY A 79 12.12 0.41 -15.24
N VAL A 80 12.83 -0.70 -15.46
CA VAL A 80 13.10 -1.69 -14.41
C VAL A 80 13.84 -1.04 -13.24
N VAL A 81 14.90 -0.29 -13.51
CA VAL A 81 15.70 0.38 -12.48
C VAL A 81 14.87 1.44 -11.75
N VAL A 82 14.13 2.27 -12.48
CA VAL A 82 13.29 3.32 -11.90
C VAL A 82 12.21 2.71 -11.02
N TYR A 83 11.53 1.65 -11.47
CA TYR A 83 10.47 1.02 -10.67
C TYR A 83 11.03 0.31 -9.44
N ALA A 84 12.14 -0.43 -9.57
CA ALA A 84 12.81 -1.04 -8.41
C ALA A 84 13.17 -0.01 -7.35
N LEU A 85 13.83 1.09 -7.76
CA LEU A 85 14.19 2.19 -6.87
C LEU A 85 12.96 2.83 -6.23
N SER A 86 11.90 3.04 -7.02
CA SER A 86 10.66 3.67 -6.55
C SER A 86 9.89 2.77 -5.59
N SER A 87 9.99 1.44 -5.69
CA SER A 87 9.35 0.53 -4.75
C SER A 87 10.15 0.34 -3.45
N GLY A 88 11.47 0.46 -3.51
CA GLY A 88 12.34 0.30 -2.34
C GLY A 88 12.54 1.59 -1.53
N LEU A 89 12.97 2.67 -2.18
CA LEU A 89 13.44 3.88 -1.49
C LEU A 89 12.38 4.57 -0.61
N PRO A 90 11.09 4.65 -0.98
CA PRO A 90 10.05 5.23 -0.13
C PRO A 90 9.96 4.62 1.26
N LEU A 91 10.33 3.35 1.44
CA LEU A 91 10.28 2.69 2.75
C LEU A 91 11.17 3.36 3.80
N PHE A 92 12.23 4.08 3.39
CA PHE A 92 13.06 4.85 4.33
C PHE A 92 12.29 5.97 5.04
N ILE A 93 11.17 6.44 4.47
CA ILE A 93 10.33 7.43 5.15
C ILE A 93 9.72 6.84 6.43
N PHE A 94 9.40 5.55 6.47
CA PHE A 94 8.96 4.90 7.71
C PHE A 94 10.08 4.80 8.75
N ALA A 95 11.34 4.62 8.33
CA ALA A 95 12.49 4.65 9.23
C ALA A 95 12.70 6.04 9.85
N ALA A 96 12.45 7.11 9.07
CA ALA A 96 12.59 8.48 9.50
C ALA A 96 11.40 8.99 10.34
N LEU A 97 10.17 8.70 9.90
CA LEU A 97 8.94 9.15 10.57
C LEU A 97 8.58 8.28 11.77
N GLY A 98 8.91 6.98 11.75
CA GLY A 98 8.63 6.04 12.82
C GLY A 98 9.04 6.56 14.20
N PRO A 99 10.31 6.96 14.42
CA PRO A 99 10.77 7.52 15.70
C PRO A 99 10.04 8.80 16.12
N ILE A 100 9.75 9.70 15.16
CA ILE A 100 9.06 10.97 15.42
C ILE A 100 7.64 10.69 15.91
N ILE A 101 6.93 9.83 15.19
CA ILE A 101 5.54 9.49 15.50
C ILE A 101 5.47 8.66 16.79
N ARG A 102 6.43 7.78 17.07
CA ARG A 102 6.53 7.05 18.35
C ARG A 102 6.61 7.95 19.56
N ARG A 103 7.27 9.09 19.46
CA ARG A 103 7.34 10.08 20.55
C ARG A 103 5.99 10.77 20.78
N LYS A 104 5.21 10.97 19.71
CA LYS A 104 3.88 11.60 19.77
C LYS A 104 2.75 10.62 20.13
N CYS A 105 2.87 9.36 19.72
CA CYS A 105 1.88 8.30 19.91
C CYS A 105 2.55 7.03 20.48
N PRO A 106 2.94 7.02 21.77
CA PRO A 106 3.71 5.93 22.37
C PRO A 106 2.95 4.60 22.52
N GLU A 107 1.61 4.67 22.60
CA GLU A 107 0.72 3.50 22.73
C GLU A 107 0.55 2.73 21.41
N GLY A 108 1.02 3.27 20.27
CA GLY A 108 0.84 2.71 18.93
C GLY A 108 0.29 3.76 17.96
N PHE A 109 0.51 3.55 16.67
CA PHE A 109 0.07 4.49 15.63
C PHE A 109 -0.85 3.82 14.62
N VAL A 110 -2.03 4.41 14.49
CA VAL A 110 -2.93 4.22 13.37
C VAL A 110 -3.12 5.60 12.75
N LEU A 111 -2.83 5.75 11.46
CA LEU A 111 -2.84 7.04 10.78
C LEU A 111 -4.19 7.77 10.94
N THR A 112 -5.29 7.02 10.94
CA THR A 112 -6.66 7.54 11.12
C THR A 112 -6.91 8.03 12.55
N GLU A 113 -6.42 7.35 13.57
CA GLU A 113 -6.54 7.80 14.96
C GLU A 113 -5.67 9.04 15.23
N TRP A 114 -4.46 9.10 14.67
CA TRP A 114 -3.66 10.32 14.71
C TRP A 114 -4.37 11.48 14.00
N THR A 115 -4.93 11.23 12.81
CA THR A 115 -5.69 12.23 12.05
C THR A 115 -6.89 12.71 12.85
N ARG A 116 -7.55 11.82 13.59
CA ARG A 116 -8.67 12.15 14.48
C ARG A 116 -8.26 13.06 15.62
N GLN A 117 -7.15 12.75 16.28
CA GLN A 117 -6.60 13.55 17.37
C GLN A 117 -6.11 14.92 16.87
N ARG A 118 -5.46 14.95 15.71
CA ARG A 118 -4.87 16.17 15.13
C ARG A 118 -5.87 17.09 14.43
N TYR A 119 -6.83 16.51 13.71
CA TYR A 119 -7.71 17.23 12.77
C TYR A 119 -9.20 17.03 13.04
N GLY A 120 -9.57 16.21 14.03
CA GLY A 120 -10.95 15.94 14.40
C GLY A 120 -11.61 14.79 13.63
N ILE A 121 -12.84 14.48 14.02
CA ILE A 121 -13.57 13.29 13.60
C ILE A 121 -13.91 13.31 12.11
N ALA A 122 -14.33 14.45 11.55
CA ALA A 122 -14.73 14.55 10.14
C ALA A 122 -13.58 14.17 9.20
N THR A 123 -12.38 14.70 9.46
CA THR A 123 -11.16 14.40 8.70
C THR A 123 -10.74 12.94 8.84
N ALA A 124 -10.89 12.37 10.04
CA ALA A 124 -10.62 10.97 10.27
C ALA A 124 -11.55 10.06 9.46
N ILE A 125 -12.87 10.33 9.44
CA ILE A 125 -13.83 9.56 8.64
C ILE A 125 -13.52 9.70 7.14
N TYR A 126 -13.18 10.90 6.68
CA TYR A 126 -12.73 11.14 5.31
C TYR A 126 -11.52 10.28 4.95
N LEU A 127 -10.50 10.28 5.81
CA LEU A 127 -9.30 9.46 5.62
C LEU A 127 -9.62 7.97 5.65
N SER A 128 -10.42 7.52 6.62
CA SER A 128 -10.84 6.11 6.72
C SER A 128 -11.61 5.67 5.49
N ALA A 129 -12.45 6.52 4.90
CA ALA A 129 -13.15 6.23 3.64
C ALA A 129 -12.16 6.07 2.47
N ALA A 130 -11.17 6.97 2.35
CA ALA A 130 -10.10 6.85 1.35
C ALA A 130 -9.28 5.56 1.54
N THR A 131 -8.90 5.24 2.78
CA THR A 131 -8.17 4.01 3.11
C THR A 131 -8.99 2.76 2.80
N LEU A 132 -10.29 2.73 3.12
CA LEU A 132 -11.16 1.59 2.79
C LEU A 132 -11.32 1.41 1.28
N LEU A 133 -11.40 2.52 0.52
CA LEU A 133 -11.44 2.47 -0.95
C LEU A 133 -10.11 1.92 -1.52
N THR A 134 -8.96 2.38 -1.02
CA THR A 134 -7.65 1.83 -1.38
C THR A 134 -7.58 0.34 -1.09
N LEU A 135 -7.97 -0.10 0.12
CA LEU A 135 -7.98 -1.53 0.47
C LEU A 135 -8.92 -2.34 -0.44
N PHE A 136 -10.08 -1.79 -0.80
CA PHE A 136 -10.99 -2.42 -1.75
C PHE A 136 -10.33 -2.61 -3.13
N LEU A 137 -9.72 -1.56 -3.68
CA LEU A 137 -9.02 -1.64 -4.97
C LEU A 137 -7.85 -2.62 -4.93
N TYR A 138 -7.09 -2.65 -3.84
CA TYR A 138 -5.99 -3.59 -3.64
C TYR A 138 -6.47 -5.04 -3.58
N MET A 139 -7.59 -5.32 -2.90
CA MET A 139 -8.22 -6.64 -2.91
C MET A 139 -8.68 -7.05 -4.32
N VAL A 140 -9.24 -6.12 -5.10
CA VAL A 140 -9.64 -6.39 -6.50
C VAL A 140 -8.43 -6.72 -7.35
N SER A 141 -7.36 -5.92 -7.23
CA SER A 141 -6.10 -6.10 -7.94
C SER A 141 -5.48 -7.46 -7.66
N GLU A 142 -5.44 -7.85 -6.38
CA GLU A 142 -4.84 -9.11 -5.92
C GLU A 142 -5.61 -10.33 -6.45
N LEU A 143 -6.95 -10.34 -6.32
CA LEU A 143 -7.77 -11.44 -6.83
C LEU A 143 -7.74 -11.52 -8.37
N SER A 144 -7.62 -10.38 -9.05
CA SER A 144 -7.45 -10.36 -10.51
C SER A 144 -6.11 -10.96 -10.92
N ALA A 145 -5.02 -10.58 -10.22
CA ALA A 145 -3.68 -11.08 -10.48
C ALA A 145 -3.58 -12.60 -10.30
N ILE A 146 -4.07 -13.16 -9.19
CA ILE A 146 -4.03 -14.62 -8.99
C ILE A 146 -4.92 -15.36 -9.99
N GLY A 147 -6.08 -14.81 -10.33
CA GLY A 147 -6.96 -15.37 -11.37
C GLY A 147 -6.25 -15.45 -12.73
N GLN A 148 -5.60 -14.36 -13.14
CA GLN A 148 -4.85 -14.32 -14.39
C GLN A 148 -3.63 -15.25 -14.37
N VAL A 149 -2.85 -15.29 -13.28
CA VAL A 149 -1.70 -16.21 -13.12
C VAL A 149 -2.15 -17.64 -13.35
N VAL A 150 -3.21 -18.06 -12.67
CA VAL A 150 -3.65 -19.44 -12.73
C VAL A 150 -4.21 -19.76 -14.11
N ASN A 151 -5.01 -18.87 -14.70
CA ASN A 151 -5.52 -19.08 -16.04
C ASN A 151 -4.39 -19.20 -17.08
N LEU A 152 -3.42 -18.28 -17.07
CA LEU A 152 -2.29 -18.28 -18.02
C LEU A 152 -1.38 -19.50 -17.85
N LEU A 153 -1.11 -19.94 -16.62
CA LEU A 153 -0.18 -21.05 -16.36
C LEU A 153 -0.80 -22.45 -16.44
N THR A 154 -2.13 -22.57 -16.33
CA THR A 154 -2.79 -23.86 -16.18
C THR A 154 -4.02 -24.06 -17.06
N GLY A 155 -4.54 -22.99 -17.67
CA GLY A 155 -5.80 -23.01 -18.41
C GLY A 155 -7.05 -23.20 -17.55
N LEU A 156 -6.93 -23.21 -16.22
CA LEU A 156 -8.06 -23.37 -15.30
C LEU A 156 -8.96 -22.13 -15.31
N ASP A 157 -10.25 -22.36 -15.05
CA ASP A 157 -11.19 -21.28 -14.73
C ASP A 157 -10.73 -20.61 -13.42
N PRO A 158 -10.49 -19.28 -13.41
CA PRO A 158 -10.04 -18.58 -12.23
C PRO A 158 -11.10 -18.48 -11.12
N LEU A 159 -12.40 -18.53 -11.45
CA LEU A 159 -13.46 -18.24 -10.48
C LEU A 159 -13.47 -19.18 -9.27
N PRO A 160 -13.44 -20.53 -9.42
CA PRO A 160 -13.40 -21.44 -8.27
C PRO A 160 -12.20 -21.18 -7.36
N ILE A 161 -11.06 -20.82 -7.95
CA ILE A 161 -9.78 -20.67 -7.26
C ILE A 161 -9.80 -19.40 -6.41
N ILE A 162 -10.29 -18.30 -6.98
CA ILE A 162 -10.55 -17.05 -6.27
C ILE A 162 -11.53 -17.26 -5.11
N ILE A 163 -12.61 -18.03 -5.32
CA ILE A 163 -13.58 -18.33 -4.26
C ILE A 163 -12.93 -19.11 -3.12
N VAL A 164 -12.15 -20.15 -3.42
CA VAL A 164 -11.46 -20.94 -2.41
C VAL A 164 -10.47 -20.09 -1.63
N GLU A 165 -9.69 -19.23 -2.31
CA GLU A 165 -8.80 -18.28 -1.65
C GLU A 165 -9.54 -17.39 -0.66
N CYS A 166 -10.64 -16.77 -1.10
CA CYS A 166 -11.46 -15.91 -0.26
C CYS A 166 -11.98 -16.66 0.98
N ILE A 167 -12.43 -17.90 0.82
CA ILE A 167 -12.91 -18.73 1.93
C ILE A 167 -11.78 -19.05 2.90
N VAL A 168 -10.64 -19.52 2.39
CA VAL A 168 -9.49 -19.95 3.20
C VAL A 168 -8.94 -18.79 4.03
N THR A 169 -8.64 -17.67 3.36
CA THR A 169 -8.18 -16.42 4.00
C THR A 169 -9.17 -15.91 5.04
N THR A 170 -10.47 -15.89 4.72
CA THR A 170 -11.52 -15.47 5.66
C THR A 170 -11.55 -16.36 6.91
N ILE A 171 -11.44 -17.68 6.78
CA ILE A 171 -11.53 -18.61 7.92
C ILE A 171 -10.38 -18.36 8.89
N TYR A 172 -9.13 -18.42 8.44
CA TYR A 172 -8.00 -18.34 9.37
C TYR A 172 -7.79 -16.91 9.90
N THR A 173 -8.09 -15.87 9.13
CA THR A 173 -8.03 -14.47 9.63
C THR A 173 -9.14 -14.17 10.62
N SER A 174 -10.33 -14.74 10.44
CA SER A 174 -11.41 -14.62 11.40
C SER A 174 -11.07 -15.32 12.72
N LEU A 175 -10.31 -16.40 12.70
CA LEU A 175 -9.88 -17.06 13.94
C LEU A 175 -8.68 -16.35 14.59
N GLY A 176 -7.76 -15.82 13.78
CA GLY A 176 -6.46 -15.33 14.23
C GLY A 176 -6.30 -13.82 14.44
N GLY A 177 -7.05 -13.02 13.68
CA GLY A 177 -6.79 -11.60 13.56
C GLY A 177 -5.40 -11.28 13.00
N PHE A 178 -4.98 -10.01 13.15
CA PHE A 178 -3.76 -9.46 12.54
C PHE A 178 -2.46 -10.18 12.96
N ARG A 179 -2.39 -10.73 14.18
CA ARG A 179 -1.17 -11.40 14.67
C ARG A 179 -0.81 -12.65 13.86
N ILE A 180 -1.81 -13.35 13.36
CA ILE A 180 -1.60 -14.58 12.59
C ILE A 180 -1.12 -14.23 11.20
N SER A 181 -1.79 -13.29 10.56
CA SER A 181 -1.35 -12.68 9.30
C SER A 181 0.13 -12.25 9.41
N PHE A 182 0.51 -11.56 10.50
CA PHE A 182 1.91 -11.17 10.73
C PHE A 182 2.90 -12.35 10.85
N ILE A 183 2.50 -13.47 11.47
CA ILE A 183 3.38 -14.64 11.61
C ILE A 183 3.43 -15.43 10.30
N THR A 184 2.30 -15.57 9.60
CA THR A 184 2.24 -16.20 8.29
C THR A 184 3.07 -15.42 7.28
N ASP A 185 3.05 -14.08 7.33
CA ASP A 185 3.86 -13.20 6.48
C ASP A 185 5.37 -13.51 6.57
N ASN A 186 5.89 -13.80 7.76
CA ASN A 186 7.30 -14.15 7.93
C ASN A 186 7.68 -15.43 7.18
N VAL A 187 6.84 -16.46 7.31
CA VAL A 187 7.06 -17.76 6.67
C VAL A 187 6.87 -17.63 5.15
N GLN A 188 5.83 -16.91 4.72
CA GLN A 188 5.51 -16.64 3.32
C GLN A 188 6.62 -15.80 2.66
N GLY A 189 7.08 -14.73 3.31
CA GLY A 189 8.17 -13.90 2.82
C GLY A 189 9.46 -14.68 2.60
N ALA A 190 9.85 -15.54 3.55
CA ALA A 190 11.01 -16.42 3.38
C ALA A 190 10.83 -17.44 2.23
N MET A 191 9.63 -18.02 2.12
CA MET A 191 9.28 -18.94 1.04
C MET A 191 9.38 -18.27 -0.34
N VAL A 192 8.81 -17.06 -0.47
CA VAL A 192 8.80 -16.26 -1.70
C VAL A 192 10.23 -15.94 -2.14
N VAL A 193 11.10 -15.52 -1.22
CA VAL A 193 12.53 -15.28 -1.54
C VAL A 193 13.18 -16.54 -2.12
N GLY A 194 12.96 -17.71 -1.51
CA GLY A 194 13.48 -18.98 -2.02
C GLY A 194 12.95 -19.35 -3.41
N LEU A 195 11.65 -19.14 -3.64
CA LEU A 195 11.00 -19.43 -4.92
C LEU A 195 11.46 -18.49 -6.03
N ILE A 196 11.71 -17.20 -5.72
CA ILE A 196 12.28 -16.24 -6.67
C ILE A 196 13.68 -16.65 -7.09
N VAL A 197 14.52 -17.12 -6.16
CA VAL A 197 15.87 -17.61 -6.49
C VAL A 197 15.79 -18.80 -7.44
N ILE A 198 14.92 -19.77 -7.16
CA ILE A 198 14.72 -20.94 -8.03
C ILE A 198 14.22 -20.52 -9.42
N ALA A 199 13.23 -19.64 -9.49
CA ALA A 199 12.68 -19.14 -10.75
C ALA A 199 13.74 -18.38 -11.56
N THR A 200 14.53 -17.53 -10.91
CA THR A 200 15.61 -16.76 -11.55
C THR A 200 16.67 -17.66 -12.16
N ILE A 201 17.14 -18.66 -11.42
CA ILE A 201 18.13 -19.63 -11.91
C ILE A 201 17.54 -20.41 -13.09
N SER A 202 16.28 -20.85 -12.98
CA SER A 202 15.62 -21.63 -14.03
C SER A 202 15.45 -20.83 -15.32
N ILE A 203 14.99 -19.58 -15.22
CA ILE A 203 14.87 -18.67 -16.37
C ILE A 203 16.24 -18.43 -17.00
N GLY A 204 17.27 -18.16 -16.20
CA GLY A 204 18.62 -17.89 -16.70
C GLY A 204 19.32 -19.09 -17.37
N VAL A 205 18.96 -20.32 -16.99
CA VAL A 205 19.55 -21.54 -17.57
C VAL A 205 18.79 -22.02 -18.80
N GLU A 206 17.46 -21.99 -18.76
CA GLU A 206 16.62 -22.60 -19.80
C GLU A 206 16.28 -21.62 -20.94
N THR A 207 16.22 -20.31 -20.65
CA THR A 207 15.82 -19.33 -21.67
C THR A 207 16.99 -19.01 -22.59
N LYS A 208 16.76 -19.15 -23.90
CA LYS A 208 17.72 -18.73 -24.93
C LYS A 208 17.44 -17.31 -25.37
N ILE A 209 18.41 -16.43 -25.16
CA ILE A 209 18.35 -15.03 -25.59
C ILE A 209 18.87 -14.92 -27.02
N ASP A 210 18.12 -14.26 -27.90
CA ASP A 210 18.61 -13.82 -29.18
C ASP A 210 19.33 -12.47 -29.01
N THR A 211 20.66 -12.51 -29.08
CA THR A 211 21.49 -11.32 -28.87
C THR A 211 21.28 -10.24 -29.92
N SER A 212 20.73 -10.57 -31.10
CA SER A 212 20.42 -9.57 -32.12
C SER A 212 19.27 -8.64 -31.71
N LEU A 213 18.35 -9.14 -30.87
CA LEU A 213 17.20 -8.38 -30.36
C LEU A 213 17.57 -7.40 -29.25
N ILE A 214 18.75 -7.54 -28.63
CA ILE A 214 19.16 -6.68 -27.51
C ILE A 214 19.27 -5.22 -27.95
N GLU A 215 20.02 -4.97 -29.04
CA GLU A 215 20.20 -3.63 -29.57
C GLU A 215 18.99 -3.18 -30.40
N SER A 216 18.42 -4.07 -31.23
CA SER A 216 17.33 -3.71 -32.14
C SER A 216 15.99 -3.43 -31.44
N SER A 217 15.78 -3.96 -30.23
CA SER A 217 14.56 -3.70 -29.44
C SER A 217 14.48 -2.29 -28.88
N GLY A 218 15.59 -1.55 -28.82
CA GLY A 218 15.64 -0.21 -28.24
C GLY A 218 15.48 -0.16 -26.70
N LEU A 219 15.33 -1.30 -26.02
CA LEU A 219 15.11 -1.40 -24.56
C LEU A 219 16.31 -0.95 -23.71
N LEU A 220 17.48 -0.76 -24.33
CA LEU A 220 18.66 -0.17 -23.67
C LEU A 220 18.65 1.36 -23.69
N ASN A 221 17.83 1.98 -24.55
CA ASN A 221 17.76 3.42 -24.69
C ASN A 221 16.79 4.03 -23.66
N GLY A 222 17.00 5.31 -23.35
CA GLY A 222 16.07 6.05 -22.51
C GLY A 222 14.74 6.25 -23.22
N SER A 223 13.64 6.13 -22.47
CA SER A 223 12.28 6.39 -22.96
C SER A 223 11.67 7.61 -22.26
N LEU A 224 10.82 8.36 -22.95
CA LEU A 224 10.10 9.49 -22.36
C LEU A 224 9.31 9.06 -21.12
N LEU A 225 8.60 7.94 -21.24
CA LEU A 225 7.87 7.35 -20.13
C LEU A 225 8.81 6.96 -18.98
N GLY A 226 9.97 6.36 -19.25
CA GLY A 226 10.98 6.07 -18.22
C GLY A 226 11.39 7.30 -17.39
N TRP A 227 11.47 8.47 -18.03
CA TRP A 227 11.74 9.74 -17.33
C TRP A 227 10.54 10.26 -16.52
N GLN A 228 9.32 10.13 -17.06
CA GLN A 228 8.10 10.49 -16.34
C GLN A 228 7.93 9.64 -15.07
N LEU A 229 8.26 8.34 -15.16
CA LEU A 229 8.16 7.40 -14.05
C LEU A 229 9.11 7.70 -12.89
N LEU A 230 10.23 8.40 -13.14
CA LEU A 230 11.14 8.84 -12.10
C LEU A 230 10.45 9.76 -11.08
N TYR A 231 9.38 10.45 -11.48
CA TYR A 231 8.54 11.25 -10.60
C TYR A 231 7.26 10.51 -10.20
N ILE A 232 6.55 9.90 -11.17
CA ILE A 232 5.24 9.28 -10.94
C ILE A 232 5.32 8.19 -9.86
N LEU A 233 6.24 7.23 -10.02
CA LEU A 233 6.27 6.04 -9.17
C LEU A 233 6.69 6.36 -7.72
N PRO A 234 7.72 7.18 -7.44
CA PRO A 234 8.04 7.52 -6.06
C PRO A 234 6.92 8.23 -5.34
N ILE A 235 6.21 9.16 -6.01
CA ILE A 235 5.07 9.85 -5.40
C ILE A 235 3.93 8.87 -5.17
N ALA A 236 3.53 8.13 -6.19
CA ALA A 236 2.46 7.13 -6.15
C ALA A 236 2.64 6.13 -5.00
N ILE A 237 3.76 5.42 -5.00
CA ILE A 237 4.06 4.36 -4.03
C ILE A 237 4.17 4.94 -2.63
N LEU A 238 4.93 6.03 -2.47
CA LEU A 238 5.11 6.66 -1.16
C LEU A 238 3.78 7.10 -0.54
N THR A 239 2.95 7.82 -1.29
CA THR A 239 1.68 8.32 -0.73
C THR A 239 0.72 7.16 -0.49
N ASN A 240 0.72 6.15 -1.35
CA ASN A 240 -0.15 5.00 -1.14
C ASN A 240 0.26 4.17 0.08
N ASP A 241 1.56 4.01 0.33
CA ASP A 241 2.07 3.29 1.51
C ASP A 241 1.59 3.90 2.83
N PHE A 242 1.29 5.20 2.88
CA PHE A 242 0.72 5.83 4.07
C PHE A 242 -0.67 5.27 4.43
N PHE A 243 -1.49 4.87 3.45
CA PHE A 243 -2.80 4.25 3.70
C PHE A 243 -2.69 2.81 4.19
N LEU A 244 -1.57 2.15 3.90
CA LEU A 244 -1.37 0.76 4.27
C LEU A 244 -0.89 0.69 5.73
N SER A 245 -1.85 0.49 6.64
CA SER A 245 -1.62 0.29 8.09
C SER A 245 -0.57 -0.79 8.40
N SER A 246 -0.38 -1.73 7.49
CA SER A 246 0.58 -2.82 7.58
C SER A 246 2.03 -2.29 7.76
N PHE A 247 2.44 -1.24 7.04
CA PHE A 247 3.77 -0.65 7.17
C PHE A 247 3.94 0.09 8.51
N TRP A 248 2.91 0.81 8.95
CA TRP A 248 2.91 1.48 10.24
C TRP A 248 3.01 0.49 11.41
N LEU A 249 2.23 -0.58 11.39
CA LEU A 249 2.24 -1.60 12.45
C LEU A 249 3.62 -2.24 12.58
N ARG A 250 4.30 -2.53 11.47
CA ARG A 250 5.69 -3.05 11.45
C ARG A 250 6.69 -2.04 11.97
N THR A 251 6.56 -0.79 11.55
CA THR A 251 7.39 0.32 12.04
C THR A 251 7.33 0.39 13.56
N PHE A 252 6.14 0.25 14.16
CA PHE A 252 5.91 0.34 15.60
C PHE A 252 6.29 -0.94 16.36
N ALA A 253 6.25 -2.11 15.72
CA ALA A 253 6.71 -3.38 16.30
C ALA A 253 8.23 -3.46 16.54
N SER A 254 9.04 -2.63 15.86
CA SER A 254 10.51 -2.66 15.97
C SER A 254 11.03 -2.32 17.38
N LYS A 255 11.98 -3.10 17.90
CA LYS A 255 12.50 -2.98 19.28
C LYS A 255 13.20 -1.65 19.55
N SER A 256 14.00 -1.19 18.61
CA SER A 256 14.74 0.06 18.70
C SER A 256 14.71 0.79 17.36
N ASP A 257 15.03 2.09 17.37
CA ASP A 257 15.16 2.86 16.14
C ASP A 257 16.33 2.33 15.29
N LYS A 258 17.38 1.79 15.92
CA LYS A 258 18.47 1.11 15.21
C LYS A 258 17.98 -0.15 14.48
N ASP A 259 17.18 -0.99 15.15
CA ASP A 259 16.60 -2.18 14.55
C ASP A 259 15.66 -1.83 13.38
N LEU A 260 14.92 -0.72 13.50
CA LEU A 260 14.06 -0.21 12.44
C LEU A 260 14.87 0.19 11.20
N TRP A 261 15.91 1.01 11.37
CA TRP A 261 16.78 1.44 10.27
C TRP A 261 17.48 0.28 9.57
N VAL A 262 18.03 -0.66 10.35
CA VAL A 262 18.68 -1.85 9.79
C VAL A 262 17.66 -2.75 9.07
N GLY A 263 16.50 -3.00 9.70
CA GLY A 263 15.46 -3.84 9.12
C GLY A 263 14.91 -3.28 7.80
N ILE A 264 14.62 -1.97 7.76
CA ILE A 264 14.19 -1.30 6.53
C ILE A 264 15.30 -1.32 5.49
N THR A 265 16.57 -1.06 5.84
CA THR A 265 17.68 -1.11 4.88
C THR A 265 17.81 -2.49 4.23
N VAL A 266 17.73 -3.56 5.02
CA VAL A 266 17.75 -4.94 4.51
C VAL A 266 16.54 -5.21 3.61
N ALA A 267 15.35 -4.78 4.02
CA ALA A 267 14.14 -4.91 3.21
C ALA A 267 14.26 -4.18 1.87
N VAL A 268 14.74 -2.93 1.86
CA VAL A 268 14.94 -2.13 0.65
C VAL A 268 15.90 -2.82 -0.30
N VAL A 269 17.06 -3.29 0.18
CA VAL A 269 18.03 -4.00 -0.67
C VAL A 269 17.42 -5.30 -1.24
N ALA A 270 16.70 -6.06 -0.43
CA ALA A 270 16.05 -7.29 -0.89
C ALA A 270 14.96 -6.99 -1.93
N ILE A 271 14.10 -5.99 -1.69
CA ILE A 271 13.04 -5.56 -2.60
C ILE A 271 13.64 -5.07 -3.92
N LEU A 272 14.73 -4.30 -3.88
CA LEU A 272 15.45 -3.86 -5.08
C LEU A 272 15.93 -5.04 -5.92
N VAL A 273 16.55 -6.03 -5.28
CA VAL A 273 17.01 -7.24 -5.97
C VAL A 273 15.83 -8.02 -6.55
N ILE A 274 14.80 -8.30 -5.74
CA ILE A 274 13.61 -9.07 -6.16
C ILE A 274 12.92 -8.40 -7.35
N ILE A 275 12.64 -7.11 -7.25
CA ILE A 275 11.93 -6.37 -8.30
C ILE A 275 12.78 -6.27 -9.56
N THR A 276 14.10 -6.07 -9.43
CA THR A 276 14.97 -6.06 -10.60
C THR A 276 14.96 -7.41 -11.30
N LEU A 277 15.01 -8.52 -10.54
CA LEU A 277 14.95 -9.87 -11.10
C LEU A 277 13.60 -10.14 -11.79
N VAL A 278 12.49 -9.85 -11.11
CA VAL A 278 11.14 -10.04 -11.67
C VAL A 278 10.93 -9.12 -12.88
N GLY A 279 11.25 -7.83 -12.78
CA GLY A 279 11.12 -6.88 -13.89
C GLY A 279 11.99 -7.24 -15.10
N SER A 280 13.20 -7.75 -14.89
CA SER A 280 14.08 -8.18 -15.99
C SER A 280 13.48 -9.29 -16.84
N THR A 281 12.51 -10.06 -16.32
CA THR A 281 11.81 -11.07 -17.13
C THR A 281 11.07 -10.47 -18.32
N GLY A 282 10.57 -9.23 -18.24
CA GLY A 282 9.99 -8.56 -19.40
C GLY A 282 11.02 -8.28 -20.50
N LEU A 283 12.22 -7.85 -20.12
CA LEU A 283 13.34 -7.64 -21.06
C LEU A 283 13.76 -8.96 -21.71
N ILE A 284 13.91 -10.00 -20.90
CA ILE A 284 14.32 -11.33 -21.35
C ILE A 284 13.27 -11.92 -22.28
N ALA A 285 11.97 -11.72 -22.03
CA ALA A 285 10.90 -12.18 -22.91
C ALA A 285 10.98 -11.56 -24.31
N VAL A 286 11.26 -10.25 -24.40
CA VAL A 286 11.47 -9.56 -25.68
C VAL A 286 12.75 -10.03 -26.35
N TRP A 287 13.86 -10.12 -25.62
CA TRP A 287 15.13 -10.56 -26.19
C TRP A 287 15.18 -12.05 -26.52
N ALA A 288 14.29 -12.86 -25.97
CA ALA A 288 14.08 -14.25 -26.38
C ALA A 288 13.14 -14.40 -27.59
N GLY A 289 12.60 -13.28 -28.11
CA GLY A 289 11.67 -13.28 -29.24
C GLY A 289 10.28 -13.83 -28.92
N LEU A 290 9.91 -13.90 -27.63
CA LEU A 290 8.61 -14.43 -27.20
C LEU A 290 7.49 -13.41 -27.23
N VAL A 291 7.85 -12.15 -27.00
CA VAL A 291 6.94 -11.03 -26.97
C VAL A 291 7.50 -9.97 -27.92
N PRO A 292 6.66 -9.32 -28.73
CA PRO A 292 7.11 -8.20 -29.54
C PRO A 292 7.71 -7.09 -28.65
N GLY A 293 8.74 -6.43 -29.17
CA GLY A 293 9.33 -5.27 -28.50
C GLY A 293 8.38 -4.06 -28.48
N PRO A 294 8.78 -2.96 -27.83
CA PRO A 294 7.97 -1.75 -27.79
C PRO A 294 7.81 -1.16 -29.20
N ASP A 295 6.59 -1.22 -29.72
CA ASP A 295 6.18 -0.63 -31.01
C ASP A 295 5.18 0.52 -30.74
N PRO A 296 5.54 1.78 -31.03
CA PRO A 296 4.62 2.91 -30.91
C PRO A 296 3.38 2.81 -31.79
N ASP A 297 3.47 2.11 -32.92
CA ASP A 297 2.40 2.01 -33.91
C ASP A 297 1.45 0.83 -33.60
N ASN A 298 1.95 -0.21 -32.90
CA ASN A 298 1.17 -1.36 -32.44
C ASN A 298 1.52 -1.71 -30.98
N PRO A 299 1.03 -0.94 -29.99
CA PRO A 299 1.29 -1.24 -28.59
C PRO A 299 0.67 -2.58 -28.21
N VAL A 300 1.51 -3.54 -27.85
CA VAL A 300 1.09 -4.86 -27.34
C VAL A 300 1.13 -4.84 -25.82
N ASP A 301 0.11 -5.43 -25.20
CA ASP A 301 0.08 -5.56 -23.75
C ASP A 301 1.18 -6.52 -23.27
N GLY A 302 2.20 -5.97 -22.61
CA GLY A 302 3.31 -6.71 -22.01
C GLY A 302 2.97 -7.47 -20.73
N SER A 303 1.72 -7.44 -20.26
CA SER A 303 1.27 -8.12 -19.03
C SER A 303 1.57 -9.62 -19.03
N VAL A 304 1.59 -10.25 -20.21
CA VAL A 304 1.85 -11.68 -20.38
C VAL A 304 3.33 -12.05 -20.46
N ALA A 305 4.26 -11.09 -20.46
CA ALA A 305 5.67 -11.33 -20.79
C ALA A 305 6.38 -12.31 -19.86
N PHE A 306 6.13 -12.20 -18.55
CA PHE A 306 6.64 -13.17 -17.59
C PHE A 306 6.12 -14.58 -17.84
N PHE A 307 4.83 -14.71 -18.16
CA PHE A 307 4.17 -15.99 -18.39
C PHE A 307 4.64 -16.66 -19.69
N ALA A 308 4.90 -15.86 -20.74
CA ALA A 308 5.47 -16.36 -21.99
C ALA A 308 6.84 -17.04 -21.78
N LEU A 309 7.67 -16.51 -20.85
CA LEU A 309 8.91 -17.18 -20.46
C LEU A 309 8.65 -18.50 -19.74
N LEU A 310 7.68 -18.52 -18.82
CA LEU A 310 7.35 -19.72 -18.05
C LEU A 310 6.84 -20.88 -18.91
N GLU A 311 6.18 -20.60 -20.03
CA GLU A 311 5.75 -21.65 -20.97
C GLU A 311 6.94 -22.44 -21.57
N GLN A 312 8.09 -21.79 -21.72
CA GLN A 312 9.32 -22.46 -22.17
C GLN A 312 9.93 -23.36 -21.10
N LEU A 313 9.65 -23.11 -19.82
CA LEU A 313 10.30 -23.81 -18.72
C LEU A 313 9.73 -25.21 -18.47
N PRO A 314 10.45 -26.07 -17.73
CA PRO A 314 9.92 -27.34 -17.26
C PRO A 314 8.72 -27.16 -16.31
N ALA A 315 7.79 -28.12 -16.33
CA ALA A 315 6.55 -28.00 -15.56
C ALA A 315 6.73 -27.93 -14.04
N TRP A 316 7.84 -28.44 -13.50
CA TRP A 316 8.15 -28.32 -12.08
C TRP A 316 8.47 -26.86 -11.68
N VAL A 317 9.05 -26.06 -12.58
CA VAL A 317 9.31 -24.62 -12.34
C VAL A 317 7.99 -23.86 -12.30
N VAL A 318 7.10 -24.14 -13.26
CA VAL A 318 5.75 -23.56 -13.28
C VAL A 318 4.98 -23.92 -12.00
N GLY A 319 5.13 -25.16 -11.52
CA GLY A 319 4.59 -25.58 -10.22
C GLY A 319 5.08 -24.71 -9.05
N PHE A 320 6.37 -24.38 -9.01
CA PHE A 320 6.90 -23.47 -7.98
C PHE A 320 6.37 -22.04 -8.10
N VAL A 321 6.22 -21.52 -9.33
CA VAL A 321 5.61 -20.20 -9.55
C VAL A 321 4.15 -20.19 -9.10
N LEU A 322 3.39 -21.27 -9.33
CA LEU A 322 2.01 -21.39 -8.84
C LEU A 322 1.96 -21.36 -7.31
N VAL A 323 2.82 -22.13 -6.62
CA VAL A 323 2.92 -22.10 -5.15
C VAL A 323 3.27 -20.70 -4.67
N MET A 324 4.25 -20.05 -5.31
CA MET A 324 4.66 -18.69 -4.98
C MET A 324 3.50 -17.71 -5.12
N SER A 325 2.78 -17.77 -6.24
CA SER A 325 1.69 -16.83 -6.55
C SER A 325 0.53 -16.99 -5.59
N VAL A 326 0.11 -18.23 -5.31
CA VAL A 326 -0.93 -18.53 -4.31
C VAL A 326 -0.50 -18.06 -2.91
N THR A 327 0.77 -18.27 -2.57
CA THR A 327 1.34 -17.83 -1.29
C THR A 327 1.34 -16.31 -1.16
N LEU A 328 1.75 -15.60 -2.21
CA LEU A 328 1.82 -14.14 -2.24
C LEU A 328 0.42 -13.51 -2.18
N SER A 329 -0.52 -14.10 -2.93
CA SER A 329 -1.92 -13.65 -2.96
C SER A 329 -2.62 -13.86 -1.62
N THR A 330 -2.49 -15.04 -1.01
CA THR A 330 -3.06 -15.30 0.30
C THR A 330 -2.53 -14.36 1.39
N ALA A 331 -1.22 -14.09 1.40
CA ALA A 331 -0.59 -13.15 2.32
C ALA A 331 -1.13 -11.71 2.16
N ALA A 332 -1.13 -11.21 0.92
CA ALA A 332 -1.58 -9.85 0.65
C ALA A 332 -3.08 -9.69 0.95
N PHE A 333 -3.89 -10.65 0.51
CA PHE A 333 -5.34 -10.60 0.67
C PHE A 333 -5.77 -10.70 2.14
N ASP A 334 -5.12 -11.56 2.93
CA ASP A 334 -5.41 -11.70 4.36
C ASP A 334 -5.07 -10.44 5.17
N SER A 335 -4.01 -9.74 4.76
CA SER A 335 -3.57 -8.47 5.31
C SER A 335 -4.58 -7.37 4.99
N PHE A 336 -5.09 -7.31 3.75
CA PHE A 336 -6.12 -6.34 3.37
C PHE A 336 -7.44 -6.59 4.10
N GLN A 337 -7.89 -7.84 4.21
CA GLN A 337 -9.08 -8.19 5.00
C GLN A 337 -8.95 -7.75 6.45
N SER A 338 -7.82 -8.08 7.09
CA SER A 338 -7.56 -7.73 8.49
C SER A 338 -7.48 -6.22 8.69
N ALA A 339 -6.83 -5.50 7.76
CA ALA A 339 -6.77 -4.03 7.76
C ALA A 339 -8.15 -3.40 7.59
N MET A 340 -8.99 -3.95 6.71
CA MET A 340 -10.35 -3.47 6.46
C MET A 340 -11.24 -3.65 7.71
N VAL A 341 -11.19 -4.83 8.34
CA VAL A 341 -11.91 -5.09 9.60
C VAL A 341 -11.45 -4.13 10.70
N SER A 342 -10.14 -3.93 10.85
CA SER A 342 -9.60 -3.06 11.90
C SER A 342 -9.97 -1.59 11.67
N THR A 343 -9.85 -1.10 10.44
CA THR A 343 -10.20 0.28 10.07
C THR A 343 -11.69 0.52 10.27
N ALA A 344 -12.55 -0.38 9.77
CA ALA A 344 -13.99 -0.27 9.96
C ALA A 344 -14.39 -0.31 11.45
N SER A 345 -13.80 -1.22 12.23
CA SER A 345 -14.10 -1.38 13.67
C SER A 345 -13.68 -0.19 14.50
N ASN A 346 -12.46 0.28 14.32
CA ASN A 346 -11.93 1.35 15.13
C ASN A 346 -12.53 2.71 14.74
N ASP A 347 -12.63 2.99 13.45
CA ASP A 347 -12.85 4.36 12.99
C ASP A 347 -14.33 4.71 12.87
N PHE A 348 -15.16 3.77 12.39
CA PHE A 348 -16.61 3.99 12.24
C PHE A 348 -17.37 3.59 13.50
N PHE A 349 -17.00 2.46 14.11
CA PHE A 349 -17.78 1.86 15.20
C PHE A 349 -17.13 1.98 16.58
N ARG A 350 -15.91 2.52 16.68
CA ARG A 350 -15.16 2.70 17.94
C ARG A 350 -15.11 1.44 18.82
N ASN A 351 -15.00 0.27 18.19
CA ASN A 351 -15.05 -1.04 18.85
C ASN A 351 -16.32 -1.27 19.71
N ARG A 352 -17.40 -0.52 19.46
CA ARG A 352 -18.70 -0.69 20.14
C ARG A 352 -19.55 -1.76 19.50
N LEU A 353 -19.38 -1.99 18.20
CA LEU A 353 -19.99 -3.14 17.52
C LEU A 353 -19.16 -4.39 17.77
N ASN A 354 -19.85 -5.52 17.90
CA ASN A 354 -19.21 -6.82 17.96
C ASN A 354 -18.42 -7.06 16.66
N ILE A 355 -17.13 -7.41 16.79
CA ILE A 355 -16.20 -7.62 15.68
C ILE A 355 -16.72 -8.62 14.64
N TRP A 356 -17.56 -9.58 15.05
CA TRP A 356 -18.17 -10.55 14.14
C TRP A 356 -19.09 -9.92 13.10
N TRP A 357 -19.83 -8.85 13.45
CA TRP A 357 -20.66 -8.13 12.48
C TRP A 357 -19.82 -7.38 11.45
N ILE A 358 -18.66 -6.87 11.88
CA ILE A 358 -17.74 -6.15 11.01
C ILE A 358 -17.06 -7.12 10.05
N ARG A 359 -16.64 -8.29 10.55
CA ARG A 359 -16.13 -9.39 9.71
C ARG A 359 -17.16 -9.86 8.70
N ALA A 360 -18.42 -10.02 9.11
CA ALA A 360 -19.51 -10.33 8.18
C ALA A 360 -19.68 -9.25 7.10
N GLY A 361 -19.55 -7.97 7.47
CA GLY A 361 -19.54 -6.85 6.52
C GLY A 361 -18.38 -6.92 5.51
N VAL A 362 -17.17 -7.25 5.97
CA VAL A 362 -16.02 -7.45 5.06
C VAL A 362 -16.25 -8.64 4.13
N VAL A 363 -16.80 -9.75 4.61
CA VAL A 363 -17.19 -10.89 3.76
C VAL A 363 -18.21 -10.48 2.70
N LEU A 364 -19.17 -9.62 3.05
CA LEU A 364 -20.12 -9.09 2.07
C LEU A 364 -19.42 -8.22 1.01
N ILE A 365 -18.41 -7.42 1.39
CA ILE A 365 -17.61 -6.61 0.46
C ILE A 365 -16.75 -7.49 -0.47
N ILE A 366 -16.33 -8.68 -0.04
CA ILE A 366 -15.57 -9.60 -0.92
C ILE A 366 -16.39 -9.98 -2.17
N VAL A 367 -17.73 -10.05 -2.09
CA VAL A 367 -18.57 -10.41 -3.24
C VAL A 367 -18.39 -9.43 -4.41
N PRO A 368 -18.61 -8.10 -4.27
CA PRO A 368 -18.30 -7.16 -5.34
C PRO A 368 -16.82 -7.11 -5.70
N VAL A 369 -15.88 -7.36 -4.76
CA VAL A 369 -14.45 -7.47 -5.10
C VAL A 369 -14.21 -8.56 -6.13
N VAL A 370 -14.74 -9.78 -5.91
CA VAL A 370 -14.62 -10.91 -6.84
C VAL A 370 -15.24 -10.58 -8.20
N VAL A 371 -16.43 -9.95 -8.20
CA VAL A 371 -17.12 -9.56 -9.45
C VAL A 371 -16.30 -8.57 -10.27
N VAL A 372 -15.67 -7.59 -9.63
CA VAL A 372 -14.83 -6.61 -10.32
C VAL A 372 -13.50 -7.26 -10.74
N ALA A 373 -12.89 -8.09 -9.90
CA ALA A 373 -11.60 -8.74 -10.18
C ALA A 373 -11.61 -9.58 -11.46
N ILE A 374 -12.72 -10.29 -11.72
CA ILE A 374 -12.89 -11.12 -12.92
C ILE A 374 -13.11 -10.29 -14.19
N ARG A 375 -13.59 -9.05 -14.05
CA ARG A 375 -13.82 -8.12 -15.17
C ARG A 375 -12.72 -7.10 -15.36
N ALA A 376 -11.77 -7.03 -14.43
CA ALA A 376 -10.70 -6.04 -14.45
C ALA A 376 -9.76 -6.34 -15.62
N PRO A 377 -9.62 -5.42 -16.60
CA PRO A 377 -8.75 -5.64 -17.75
C PRO A 377 -7.27 -5.42 -17.40
N SER A 378 -6.96 -4.56 -16.41
CA SER A 378 -5.60 -4.19 -16.03
C SER A 378 -5.43 -4.06 -14.52
N ILE A 379 -4.51 -4.86 -13.98
CA ILE A 379 -4.10 -4.84 -12.57
C ILE A 379 -3.39 -3.52 -12.23
N LEU A 380 -2.48 -3.10 -13.11
CA LEU A 380 -1.71 -1.87 -12.93
C LEU A 380 -2.61 -0.64 -12.86
N GLN A 381 -3.65 -0.59 -13.69
CA GLN A 381 -4.60 0.51 -13.70
C GLN A 381 -5.33 0.67 -12.36
N ILE A 382 -5.70 -0.45 -11.72
CA ILE A 382 -6.34 -0.42 -10.41
C ILE A 382 -5.42 0.20 -9.35
N TYR A 383 -4.12 -0.13 -9.37
CA TYR A 383 -3.14 0.50 -8.48
C TYR A 383 -3.05 2.01 -8.73
N LEU A 384 -2.97 2.43 -9.99
CA LEU A 384 -2.83 3.85 -10.34
C LEU A 384 -4.02 4.71 -9.89
N ILE A 385 -5.25 4.17 -9.88
CA ILE A 385 -6.43 4.86 -9.33
C ILE A 385 -6.24 5.13 -7.83
N SER A 386 -5.79 4.13 -7.08
CA SER A 386 -5.50 4.28 -5.64
C SER A 386 -4.33 5.25 -5.41
N ASP A 387 -3.29 5.15 -6.23
CA ASP A 387 -2.10 5.98 -6.13
C ASP A 387 -2.44 7.45 -6.36
N LEU A 388 -3.26 7.76 -7.35
CA LEU A 388 -3.70 9.13 -7.63
C LEU A 388 -4.55 9.71 -6.50
N LEU A 389 -5.45 8.90 -5.92
CA LEU A 389 -6.20 9.28 -4.72
C LEU A 389 -5.25 9.59 -3.55
N SER A 390 -4.26 8.73 -3.31
CA SER A 390 -3.30 8.93 -2.23
C SER A 390 -2.41 10.16 -2.44
N ALA A 391 -2.00 10.42 -3.68
CA ALA A 391 -1.18 11.57 -4.06
C ALA A 391 -1.91 12.89 -3.85
N ALA A 392 -3.24 12.91 -3.96
CA ALA A 392 -4.06 14.08 -3.65
C ALA A 392 -4.20 14.33 -2.14
N VAL A 393 -4.35 13.27 -1.34
CA VAL A 393 -4.73 13.37 0.09
C VAL A 393 -3.50 13.52 1.01
N ILE A 394 -2.48 12.69 0.83
CA ILE A 394 -1.39 12.54 1.80
C ILE A 394 -0.51 13.79 1.93
N PRO A 395 -0.10 14.47 0.85
CA PRO A 395 0.75 15.67 0.98
C PRO A 395 0.10 16.77 1.84
N VAL A 396 -1.22 16.94 1.72
CA VAL A 396 -1.99 17.93 2.49
C VAL A 396 -2.13 17.51 3.95
N LEU A 397 -2.27 16.20 4.20
CA LEU A 397 -2.38 15.62 5.53
C LEU A 397 -1.05 15.69 6.32
N VAL A 398 0.07 15.48 5.65
CA VAL A 398 1.42 15.43 6.25
C VAL A 398 1.87 16.79 6.80
N ILE A 399 1.34 17.91 6.30
CA ILE A 399 1.67 19.26 6.80
C ILE A 399 1.51 19.37 8.32
N GLY A 400 0.45 18.80 8.89
CA GLY A 400 0.21 18.87 10.34
C GLY A 400 1.01 17.86 11.17
N LEU A 401 1.89 17.04 10.58
CA LEU A 401 2.92 16.32 11.34
C LEU A 401 3.95 17.27 11.95
N SER A 402 4.15 18.45 11.36
CA SER A 402 5.01 19.50 11.89
C SER A 402 4.30 20.31 12.97
N ASP A 403 4.91 20.40 14.15
CA ASP A 403 4.35 21.17 15.29
C ASP A 403 4.29 22.68 15.01
N ARG A 404 5.02 23.15 14.00
CA ARG A 404 4.97 24.55 13.55
C ARG A 404 3.68 24.89 12.79
N CYS A 405 2.99 23.88 12.25
CA CYS A 405 1.79 24.06 11.45
C CYS A 405 0.50 23.93 12.28
N TYR A 406 0.49 24.47 13.50
CA TYR A 406 -0.66 24.41 14.42
C TYR A 406 -1.92 25.09 13.85
N TRP A 407 -1.76 26.05 12.95
CA TRP A 407 -2.83 26.75 12.24
C TRP A 407 -3.51 25.88 11.16
N TRP A 408 -2.93 24.74 10.78
CA TRP A 408 -3.51 23.80 9.83
C TRP A 408 -4.60 22.94 10.50
N ARG A 409 -5.82 22.92 9.94
CA ARG A 409 -6.97 22.20 10.49
C ARG A 409 -7.45 21.13 9.50
N GLY A 410 -8.42 20.35 9.94
CA GLY A 410 -9.00 19.27 9.13
C GLY A 410 -9.74 19.76 7.89
N PHE A 411 -10.26 20.99 7.93
CA PHE A 411 -10.94 21.60 6.79
C PHE A 411 -10.01 21.73 5.58
N GLU A 412 -8.77 22.21 5.78
CA GLU A 412 -7.76 22.32 4.73
C GLU A 412 -7.38 20.95 4.16
N VAL A 413 -7.34 19.91 5.00
CA VAL A 413 -7.04 18.54 4.57
C VAL A 413 -8.11 17.98 3.64
N VAL A 414 -9.39 18.13 4.01
CA VAL A 414 -10.52 17.62 3.20
C VAL A 414 -10.66 18.41 1.90
N VAL A 415 -10.62 19.75 1.97
CA VAL A 415 -10.73 20.60 0.78
C VAL A 415 -9.51 20.43 -0.13
N GLY A 416 -8.32 20.31 0.44
CA GLY A 416 -7.10 20.02 -0.32
C GLY A 416 -7.18 18.67 -1.01
N GLY A 417 -7.50 17.58 -0.30
CA GLY A 417 -7.59 16.24 -0.91
C GLY A 417 -8.61 16.16 -2.04
N LEU A 418 -9.83 16.69 -1.84
CA LEU A 418 -10.85 16.75 -2.90
C LEU A 418 -10.45 17.71 -4.04
N GLY A 419 -9.85 18.84 -3.69
CA GLY A 419 -9.33 19.83 -4.63
C GLY A 419 -8.19 19.28 -5.49
N GLY A 420 -7.35 18.40 -4.96
CA GLY A 420 -6.31 17.70 -5.73
C GLY A 420 -6.90 16.83 -6.83
N ILE A 421 -7.89 15.99 -6.51
CA ILE A 421 -8.63 15.18 -7.49
C ILE A 421 -9.32 16.09 -8.53
N PHE A 422 -9.96 17.17 -8.07
CA PHE A 422 -10.59 18.14 -8.97
C PHE A 422 -9.56 18.85 -9.88
N THR A 423 -8.35 19.08 -9.40
CA THR A 423 -7.29 19.69 -10.22
C THR A 423 -6.81 18.75 -11.33
N VAL A 424 -6.85 17.44 -11.12
CA VAL A 424 -6.61 16.47 -12.21
C VAL A 424 -7.66 16.62 -13.31
N PHE A 425 -8.93 16.78 -12.94
CA PHE A 425 -10.00 17.05 -13.90
C PHE A 425 -9.78 18.38 -14.65
N LEU A 426 -9.42 19.45 -13.94
CA LEU A 426 -9.11 20.74 -14.56
C LEU A 426 -7.91 20.66 -15.51
N PHE A 427 -6.86 19.92 -15.13
CA PHE A 427 -5.72 19.66 -15.98
C PHE A 427 -6.14 18.88 -17.24
N GLY A 428 -6.95 17.82 -17.08
CA GLY A 428 -7.49 17.06 -18.19
C GLY A 428 -8.31 17.93 -19.16
N LEU A 429 -9.16 18.83 -18.64
CA LEU A 429 -9.92 19.77 -19.47
C LEU A 429 -9.02 20.66 -20.32
N VAL A 430 -7.90 21.14 -19.76
CA VAL A 430 -6.95 21.97 -20.51
C VAL A 430 -6.16 21.12 -21.51
N TYR A 431 -5.77 19.90 -21.12
CA TYR A 431 -4.95 19.01 -21.95
C TYR A 431 -5.71 18.44 -23.15
N TYR A 432 -7.02 18.18 -23.00
CA TYR A 432 -7.89 17.62 -24.04
C TYR A 432 -8.80 18.68 -24.68
N ASP A 433 -8.34 19.93 -24.80
CA ASP A 433 -9.02 21.02 -25.51
C ASP A 433 -10.48 21.25 -25.10
N GLY A 434 -10.81 21.04 -23.81
CA GLY A 434 -12.13 21.23 -23.23
C GLY A 434 -13.02 19.99 -23.17
N ASP A 435 -12.53 18.81 -23.55
CA ASP A 435 -13.31 17.56 -23.47
C ASP A 435 -13.46 17.08 -22.01
N ALA A 436 -14.64 17.30 -21.43
CA ALA A 436 -14.98 16.89 -20.07
C ALA A 436 -15.03 15.36 -19.88
N THR A 437 -15.29 14.60 -20.94
CA THR A 437 -15.35 13.14 -20.87
C THR A 437 -13.94 12.58 -20.74
N GLN A 438 -13.02 13.00 -21.59
CA GLN A 438 -11.60 12.61 -21.50
C GLN A 438 -10.96 13.09 -20.20
N ALA A 439 -11.29 14.31 -19.75
CA ALA A 439 -10.85 14.81 -18.46
C ALA A 439 -11.37 13.97 -17.28
N GLY A 440 -12.62 13.49 -17.34
CA GLY A 440 -13.18 12.59 -16.34
C GLY A 440 -12.49 11.22 -16.32
N ARG A 441 -12.22 10.67 -17.50
CA ARG A 441 -11.47 9.41 -17.67
C ARG A 441 -10.04 9.49 -17.12
N LEU A 442 -9.40 10.66 -17.20
CA LEU A 442 -8.06 10.88 -16.67
C LEU A 442 -8.00 10.74 -15.14
N ILE A 443 -9.07 11.05 -14.41
CA ILE A 443 -9.13 10.86 -12.94
C ILE A 443 -8.97 9.37 -12.58
N LEU A 444 -9.49 8.49 -13.43
CA LEU A 444 -9.38 7.04 -13.26
C LEU A 444 -8.21 6.45 -14.04
N LEU A 445 -7.43 7.29 -14.74
CA LEU A 445 -6.41 6.86 -15.70
C LEU A 445 -6.94 5.74 -16.60
N GLU A 446 -8.14 5.91 -17.19
CA GLU A 446 -8.81 4.86 -18.00
C GLU A 446 -7.96 4.38 -19.17
N ASP A 447 -7.17 5.28 -19.75
CA ASP A 447 -6.26 4.95 -20.86
C ASP A 447 -4.95 4.31 -20.35
N GLY A 448 -4.71 4.31 -19.03
CA GLY A 448 -3.56 3.71 -18.36
C GLY A 448 -2.33 4.64 -18.30
N LEU A 449 -1.20 4.06 -17.89
CA LEU A 449 0.09 4.76 -17.74
C LEU A 449 0.87 4.87 -19.04
N PHE A 450 0.55 4.03 -20.02
CA PHE A 450 1.39 3.74 -21.19
C PHE A 450 0.96 4.46 -22.46
N VAL A 451 -0.05 5.32 -22.37
CA VAL A 451 -0.50 6.12 -23.51
C VAL A 451 0.54 7.18 -23.82
N PRO A 452 0.95 7.35 -25.09
CA PRO A 452 1.88 8.40 -25.48
C PRO A 452 1.40 9.78 -25.02
N GLY A 453 2.29 10.54 -24.38
CA GLY A 453 2.04 11.93 -24.02
C GLY A 453 2.33 12.26 -22.56
N TRP A 454 1.72 13.34 -22.08
CA TRP A 454 1.97 13.90 -20.76
C TRP A 454 0.76 13.82 -19.83
N ALA A 455 -0.33 13.16 -20.24
CA ALA A 455 -1.57 13.11 -19.48
C ALA A 455 -1.39 12.46 -18.10
N ALA A 456 -0.83 11.24 -18.05
CA ALA A 456 -0.60 10.52 -16.80
C ALA A 456 0.40 11.26 -15.89
N PHE A 457 1.51 11.74 -16.44
CA PHE A 457 2.48 12.57 -15.71
C PHE A 457 1.82 13.83 -15.13
N GLY A 458 1.06 14.54 -15.96
CA GLY A 458 0.36 15.75 -15.56
C GLY A 458 -0.68 15.49 -14.46
N ALA A 459 -1.39 14.35 -14.50
CA ALA A 459 -2.29 13.95 -13.43
C ALA A 459 -1.56 13.77 -12.08
N PHE A 460 -0.42 13.07 -12.06
CA PHE A 460 0.39 12.86 -10.84
C PHE A 460 1.11 14.11 -10.35
N VAL A 461 1.26 15.14 -11.19
CA VAL A 461 1.71 16.48 -10.74
C VAL A 461 0.52 17.30 -10.24
N ALA A 462 -0.60 17.29 -10.97
CA ALA A 462 -1.80 18.05 -10.68
C ALA A 462 -2.47 17.64 -9.35
N ALA A 463 -2.49 16.35 -9.02
CA ALA A 463 -3.08 15.85 -7.78
C ALA A 463 -2.43 16.44 -6.51
N PRO A 464 -1.12 16.27 -6.26
CA PRO A 464 -0.48 16.80 -5.06
C PRO A 464 -0.37 18.33 -5.08
N VAL A 465 -0.02 18.94 -6.23
CA VAL A 465 0.12 20.40 -6.34
C VAL A 465 -1.24 21.08 -6.18
N GLY A 466 -2.26 20.58 -6.87
CA GLY A 466 -3.63 21.02 -6.72
C GLY A 466 -4.11 20.87 -5.29
N GLY A 467 -3.84 19.73 -4.65
CA GLY A 467 -4.25 19.52 -3.27
C GLY A 467 -3.66 20.52 -2.29
N LEU A 468 -2.37 20.86 -2.47
CA LEU A 468 -1.73 21.92 -1.70
C LEU A 468 -2.34 23.30 -1.99
N LEU A 469 -2.55 23.65 -3.26
CA LEU A 469 -3.13 24.94 -3.66
C LEU A 469 -4.55 25.13 -3.09
N TRP A 470 -5.41 24.13 -3.21
CA TRP A 470 -6.75 24.14 -2.63
C TRP A 470 -6.72 24.15 -1.09
N GLY A 471 -5.78 23.42 -0.47
CA GLY A 471 -5.58 23.45 0.98
C GLY A 471 -5.18 24.84 1.49
N PHE A 472 -4.22 25.51 0.84
CA PHE A 472 -3.82 26.88 1.18
C PHE A 472 -4.91 27.90 0.83
N GLY A 473 -5.67 27.68 -0.24
CA GLY A 473 -6.86 28.47 -0.56
C GLY A 473 -7.94 28.37 0.52
N ALA A 474 -8.19 27.15 1.02
CA ALA A 474 -9.11 26.88 2.12
C ALA A 474 -8.65 27.56 3.42
N LEU A 475 -7.34 27.53 3.70
CA LEU A 475 -6.75 28.26 4.82
C LEU A 475 -7.01 29.77 4.70
N ALA A 476 -6.70 30.36 3.54
CA ALA A 476 -6.89 31.79 3.31
C ALA A 476 -8.36 32.19 3.46
N LEU A 477 -9.28 31.38 2.93
CA LEU A 477 -10.72 31.58 3.07
C LEU A 477 -11.17 31.52 4.54
N ARG A 478 -10.72 30.51 5.29
CA ARG A 478 -11.06 30.36 6.70
C ARG A 478 -10.51 31.52 7.54
N LEU A 479 -9.24 31.87 7.38
CA LEU A 479 -8.61 32.97 8.11
C LEU A 479 -9.26 34.31 7.75
N GLY A 480 -9.57 34.54 6.46
CA GLY A 480 -10.28 35.72 6.00
C GLY A 480 -11.68 35.84 6.60
N PHE A 481 -12.43 34.74 6.66
CA PHE A 481 -13.74 34.71 7.31
C PHE A 481 -13.64 34.98 8.83
N GLN A 482 -12.70 34.33 9.52
CA GLN A 482 -12.46 34.53 10.95
C GLN A 482 -12.04 35.97 11.27
N TYR A 483 -11.19 36.58 10.44
CA TYR A 483 -10.79 37.97 10.56
C TYR A 483 -11.97 38.93 10.34
N GLY A 484 -12.77 38.71 9.30
CA GLY A 484 -13.98 39.49 9.04
C GLY A 484 -14.98 39.42 10.19
N MET A 485 -15.22 38.21 10.71
CA MET A 485 -16.09 37.98 11.87
C MET A 485 -15.56 38.64 13.14
N ALA A 486 -14.25 38.60 13.39
CA ALA A 486 -13.61 39.27 14.51
C ALA A 486 -13.79 40.78 14.45
N LYS A 487 -13.64 41.37 13.26
CA LYS A 487 -13.86 42.81 13.03
C LYS A 487 -15.32 43.21 13.23
N VAL A 488 -16.27 42.38 12.77
CA VAL A 488 -17.71 42.64 12.93
C VAL A 488 -18.16 42.51 14.39
N LYS A 489 -17.63 41.52 15.12
CA LYS A 489 -17.99 41.27 16.52
C LYS A 489 -17.15 42.05 17.54
N GLY A 490 -16.13 42.79 17.09
CA GLY A 490 -15.26 43.59 17.94
C GLY A 490 -14.34 42.78 18.86
N HIS A 491 -14.09 41.50 18.57
CA HIS A 491 -13.15 40.67 19.34
C HIS A 491 -11.78 40.57 18.65
N ARG A 492 -10.74 40.20 19.42
CA ARG A 492 -9.39 39.95 18.88
C ARG A 492 -9.41 38.76 17.91
N PHE A 493 -8.59 38.84 16.86
CA PHE A 493 -8.31 37.70 15.98
C PHE A 493 -7.26 36.79 16.63
N ASP A 494 -7.66 35.55 16.91
CA ASP A 494 -6.91 34.56 17.69
C ASP A 494 -6.60 33.28 16.89
N ALA A 495 -7.02 33.20 15.63
CA ALA A 495 -6.92 31.98 14.82
C ALA A 495 -5.48 31.50 14.51
N LEU A 496 -4.49 32.38 14.69
CA LEU A 496 -3.06 32.10 14.55
C LEU A 496 -2.32 32.09 15.90
N ASP A 497 -3.03 32.19 17.02
CA ASP A 497 -2.43 32.03 18.33
C ASP A 497 -2.08 30.54 18.55
N ARG A 498 -0.92 30.30 19.16
CA ARG A 498 -0.50 28.92 19.47
C ARG A 498 -1.48 28.34 20.50
N PRO A 499 -1.88 27.05 20.37
CA PRO A 499 -2.59 26.37 21.44
C PRO A 499 -1.75 26.46 22.72
N VAL A 500 -2.38 26.84 23.83
CA VAL A 500 -1.74 26.78 25.15
C VAL A 500 -1.58 25.31 25.51
N ASP A 501 -0.35 24.91 25.83
CA ASP A 501 -0.03 23.54 26.26
C ASP A 501 -0.41 23.43 27.74
N ILE A 502 -1.64 22.99 28.02
CA ILE A 502 -2.21 22.96 29.39
C ILE A 502 -1.36 22.06 30.30
N SER A 503 -0.74 21.01 29.75
CA SER A 503 0.19 20.11 30.46
C SER A 503 1.43 20.82 31.02
N ALA A 504 2.02 21.77 30.29
CA ALA A 504 3.19 22.50 30.77
C ALA A 504 2.81 23.58 31.80
N ALA A 505 1.59 24.11 31.70
CA ALA A 505 1.04 25.05 32.67
C ALA A 505 0.66 24.34 33.99
N ASP A 506 0.11 23.12 33.92
CA ASP A 506 -0.18 22.30 35.10
C ASP A 506 1.10 21.75 35.75
N GLU A 507 2.11 21.34 34.98
CA GLU A 507 3.43 20.96 35.53
C GLU A 507 4.17 22.16 36.16
N ALA A 508 4.01 23.37 35.60
CA ALA A 508 4.56 24.59 36.19
C ALA A 508 3.78 25.01 37.45
N ALA A 509 2.45 24.83 37.48
CA ALA A 509 1.62 25.09 38.65
C ALA A 509 1.88 24.08 39.77
N GLU A 510 2.04 22.78 39.46
CA GLU A 510 2.44 21.76 40.44
C GLU A 510 3.85 22.00 40.98
N ALA A 511 4.76 22.58 40.18
CA ALA A 511 6.10 22.97 40.62
C ALA A 511 6.09 24.21 41.54
N GLU A 512 5.18 25.17 41.34
CA GLU A 512 4.96 26.31 42.26
C GLU A 512 4.27 25.86 43.56
N ASP A 513 3.31 24.93 43.50
CA ASP A 513 2.63 24.39 44.68
C ASP A 513 3.52 23.46 45.52
N ALA A 514 4.57 22.87 44.93
CA ALA A 514 5.58 22.08 45.63
C ALA A 514 6.51 22.92 46.54
N GLU A 515 6.48 24.25 46.44
CA GLU A 515 7.28 25.17 47.27
C GLU A 515 6.65 25.42 48.66
N TYR A 516 5.42 24.95 48.90
CA TYR A 516 4.74 25.00 50.21
C TYR A 516 4.21 23.61 50.64
N PRO A 517 4.90 22.89 51.54
CA PRO A 517 4.49 21.53 51.90
C PRO A 517 3.28 21.57 52.86
N TYR A 518 2.11 21.20 52.36
CA TYR A 518 0.99 20.77 53.21
C TYR A 518 0.88 19.24 53.15
N GLU A 519 1.21 18.56 54.25
CA GLU A 519 1.05 17.11 54.39
C GLU A 519 -0.44 16.74 54.48
N ALA A 520 -0.91 15.89 53.55
CA ALA A 520 -2.08 15.04 53.78
C ALA A 520 -1.93 13.69 53.03
N PRO A 521 -2.33 12.55 53.63
CA PRO A 521 -1.93 11.24 53.15
C PRO A 521 -2.96 10.57 52.24
N GLY A 522 -2.45 9.98 51.16
CA GLY A 522 -2.95 8.73 50.57
C GLY A 522 -4.18 8.83 49.66
N LEU A 523 -3.95 8.72 48.34
CA LEU A 523 -4.80 7.99 47.38
C LEU A 523 -4.00 7.75 46.09
N GLY A 524 -4.09 6.54 45.55
CA GLY A 524 -3.16 5.97 44.58
C GLY A 524 -3.08 6.67 43.22
N LYS A 525 -1.83 6.85 42.75
CA LYS A 525 -1.50 7.28 41.39
C LYS A 525 -1.75 6.14 40.40
N GLY A 526 -2.54 6.42 39.36
CA GLY A 526 -2.78 5.45 38.29
C GLY A 526 -3.85 5.88 37.28
N ALA A 527 -3.64 7.00 36.59
CA ALA A 527 -4.31 7.27 35.32
C ALA A 527 -3.52 8.35 34.56
N GLY A 528 -2.70 7.94 33.59
CA GLY A 528 -2.18 8.87 32.60
C GLY A 528 -3.33 9.31 31.69
N LYS A 529 -3.63 10.60 31.61
CA LYS A 529 -4.52 11.19 30.60
C LYS A 529 -4.13 12.65 30.32
N PHE A 530 -3.73 12.88 29.07
CA PHE A 530 -3.70 14.18 28.43
C PHE A 530 -5.12 14.80 28.41
N PHE A 531 -5.22 16.06 28.83
CA PHE A 531 -5.95 17.15 28.17
C PHE A 531 -5.19 18.46 28.41
#